data_AF-A0A9W4KWR8-F1
#
_entry.id   AF-A0A9W4KWR8-F1
#
_cell.length_a   1.000
_cell.length_b   1.000
_cell.length_c   1.000
_cell.angle_alpha   90.00
_cell.angle_beta   90.00
_cell.angle_gamma   90.00
#
_symmetry.space_group_name_H-M   'P 1'
#
loop_
_entity.id
_entity.type
_entity.pdbx_description
1 polymer ?
#
loop_
_entity_poly.entity_id
_entity_poly.type
_entity_poly.pdbx_seq_one_letter_code
_entity_poly.pdbx_strand_id
1 'polypeptide(L)'
;MLEWIIVGGGIQGITMAAFLLKSGKTIVDQLAIVDRNEEPLARWKHCTEVISMPYLRSPSVHHLDVNPFSLQKYVKKEDWNKLKWVFEEYIGSKTGSGTNCE
;
A
#
# COMPACT_ATOMS: atom_id res chain seq x y z
N MET A 1 18.97 -8.70 21.52
CA MET A 1 18.69 -7.28 21.82
C MET A 1 18.13 -6.66 20.54
N LEU A 2 17.11 -5.82 20.64
CA LEU A 2 16.57 -5.11 19.47
C LEU A 2 17.55 -4.03 19.06
N GLU A 3 17.79 -3.90 17.76
CA GLU A 3 18.60 -2.83 17.17
C GLU A 3 17.72 -1.62 16.85
N TRP A 4 16.51 -1.88 16.37
CA TRP A 4 15.56 -0.86 15.94
C TRP A 4 14.21 -1.01 16.65
N ILE A 5 13.65 0.11 17.08
CA ILE A 5 12.29 0.20 17.60
C ILE A 5 11.58 1.32 16.85
N ILE A 6 10.46 1.00 16.22
CA ILE A 6 9.57 1.95 15.55
C ILE A 6 8.34 2.16 16.43
N VAL A 7 8.05 3.41 16.80
CA VAL A 7 6.85 3.76 17.56
C VAL A 7 5.76 4.21 16.58
N GLY A 8 4.73 3.38 16.42
CA GLY A 8 3.61 3.55 15.50
C GLY A 8 3.73 2.67 14.25
N GLY A 9 2.76 1.79 14.06
CA GLY A 9 2.52 0.92 12.91
C GLY A 9 1.56 1.53 11.87
N GLY A 10 1.51 2.86 11.76
CA GLY A 10 0.81 3.56 10.67
C GLY A 10 1.61 3.54 9.35
N ILE A 11 1.15 4.26 8.32
CA ILE A 11 1.82 4.28 6.99
C ILE A 11 3.33 4.51 7.13
N GLN A 12 3.74 5.54 7.85
CA GLN A 12 5.15 5.94 7.93
C GLN A 12 6.02 4.88 8.63
N GLY A 13 5.54 4.34 9.75
CA GLY A 13 6.27 3.31 10.49
C GLY A 13 6.38 2.00 9.70
N ILE A 14 5.32 1.61 9.00
CA ILE A 14 5.36 0.42 8.14
C ILE A 14 6.21 0.64 6.90
N THR A 15 6.20 1.83 6.28
CA THR A 15 7.14 2.17 5.21
C THR A 15 8.59 2.02 5.69
N MET A 16 8.91 2.54 6.88
CA MET A 16 10.26 2.42 7.45
C MET A 16 10.63 0.97 7.74
N ALA A 17 9.73 0.21 8.37
CA ALA A 17 9.95 -1.21 8.66
C ALA A 17 10.18 -2.03 7.38
N ALA A 18 9.33 -1.82 6.37
CA ALA A 18 9.45 -2.48 5.08
C ALA A 18 10.78 -2.12 4.40
N PHE A 19 11.18 -0.84 4.43
CA PHE A 19 12.46 -0.40 3.90
C PHE A 19 13.63 -1.07 4.61
N LEU A 20 13.70 -1.02 5.93
CA LEU A 20 14.80 -1.58 6.72
C LEU A 20 14.97 -3.09 6.45
N LEU A 21 13.87 -3.83 6.43
CA LEU A 21 13.89 -5.27 6.18
C LEU A 21 14.25 -5.60 4.72
N LYS A 22 13.60 -4.96 3.74
CA LYS A 22 13.78 -5.29 2.32
C LYS A 22 15.09 -4.78 1.74
N SER A 23 15.69 -3.75 2.34
CA SER A 23 17.03 -3.26 1.97
C SER A 23 18.17 -3.95 2.73
N GLY A 24 17.85 -4.93 3.59
CA GLY A 24 18.84 -5.70 4.35
C GLY A 24 19.57 -4.89 5.41
N LYS A 25 18.98 -3.80 5.90
CA LYS A 25 19.56 -2.95 6.95
C LYS A 25 19.38 -3.53 8.34
N THR A 26 18.41 -4.41 8.52
CA THR A 26 18.19 -5.18 9.76
C THR A 26 17.42 -6.48 9.45
N ILE A 27 17.18 -7.29 10.46
CA ILE A 27 16.39 -8.53 10.40
C ILE A 27 15.16 -8.44 11.31
N VAL A 28 14.18 -9.31 11.08
CA VAL A 28 12.92 -9.34 11.84
C VAL A 28 13.17 -9.42 13.35
N ASP A 29 14.12 -10.26 13.79
CA ASP A 29 14.43 -10.47 15.21
C ASP A 29 15.10 -9.26 15.89
N GLN A 30 15.54 -8.27 15.12
CA GLN A 30 16.19 -7.06 15.61
C GLN A 30 15.33 -5.79 15.44
N LEU A 31 14.13 -5.92 14.87
CA LEU A 31 13.20 -4.83 14.63
C LEU A 31 11.89 -5.07 15.39
N ALA A 32 11.51 -4.14 16.24
CA ALA A 32 10.18 -4.12 16.85
C ALA A 32 9.37 -2.91 16.38
N ILE A 33 8.06 -3.12 16.26
CA ILE A 33 7.07 -2.05 16.05
C ILE A 33 6.17 -2.04 17.27
N VAL A 34 6.11 -0.89 17.94
CA VAL A 34 5.22 -0.67 19.09
C VAL A 34 4.07 0.20 18.61
N ASP A 35 2.87 -0.38 18.54
CA ASP A 35 1.64 0.35 18.22
C ASP A 35 0.57 0.06 19.28
N ARG A 36 -0.40 0.97 19.42
CA ARG A 36 -1.56 0.81 20.30
C ARG A 36 -2.60 -0.15 19.73
N ASN A 37 -2.58 -0.36 18.42
CA ASN A 37 -3.51 -1.20 17.68
C ASN A 37 -2.89 -2.58 17.48
N GLU A 38 -3.75 -3.60 17.40
CA GLU A 38 -3.33 -5.00 17.26
C GLU A 38 -2.69 -5.31 15.91
N GLU A 39 -3.11 -4.62 14.84
CA GLU A 39 -2.61 -4.82 13.49
C GLU A 39 -1.89 -3.59 12.93
N PRO A 40 -0.84 -3.79 12.12
CA PRO A 40 -0.31 -2.76 11.24
C PRO A 40 -1.39 -2.08 10.41
N LEU A 41 -1.26 -0.78 10.23
CA LEU A 41 -2.15 0.07 9.43
C LEU A 41 -3.61 0.13 9.92
N ALA A 42 -3.96 -0.42 11.09
CA ALA A 42 -5.34 -0.43 11.59
C ALA A 42 -5.99 0.96 11.58
N ARG A 43 -5.30 1.98 12.10
CA ARG A 43 -5.80 3.37 12.08
C ARG A 43 -5.94 3.92 10.66
N TRP A 44 -5.03 3.57 9.75
CA TRP A 44 -5.12 3.99 8.36
C TRP A 44 -6.34 3.36 7.67
N LYS A 45 -6.51 2.03 7.79
CA LYS A 45 -7.66 1.29 7.27
C LYS A 45 -8.97 1.92 7.75
N HIS A 46 -9.09 2.16 9.06
CA HIS A 46 -10.26 2.83 9.64
C HIS A 46 -10.50 4.22 9.05
N CYS A 47 -9.48 5.07 8.97
CA CYS A 47 -9.64 6.41 8.40
C CYS A 47 -10.02 6.38 6.91
N THR A 48 -9.50 5.42 6.13
CA THR A 48 -9.85 5.28 4.70
C THR A 48 -11.24 4.73 4.48
N GLU A 49 -11.69 3.84 5.37
CA GLU A 49 -13.05 3.29 5.36
C GLU A 49 -14.08 4.38 5.70
N VAL A 50 -13.82 5.21 6.71
CA VAL A 50 -14.71 6.32 7.13
C VAL A 50 -15.01 7.29 5.99
N ILE A 51 -14.07 7.49 5.07
CA ILE A 51 -14.23 8.38 3.90
C ILE A 51 -14.58 7.62 2.61
N SER A 52 -14.90 6.32 2.72
CA SER A 52 -15.22 5.43 1.60
C SER A 52 -14.18 5.48 0.47
N MET A 53 -12.89 5.48 0.83
CA MET A 53 -11.79 5.56 -0.14
C MET A 53 -11.58 4.19 -0.79
N PRO A 54 -11.98 3.98 -2.07
CA PRO A 54 -11.98 2.65 -2.68
C PRO A 54 -10.61 2.29 -3.28
N TYR A 55 -9.74 3.28 -3.45
CA TYR A 55 -8.40 3.13 -4.03
C TYR A 55 -7.43 4.17 -3.46
N LEU A 56 -6.14 3.90 -3.60
CA LEU A 56 -5.11 4.85 -3.17
C LEU A 56 -5.18 6.15 -3.97
N ARG A 57 -5.05 7.28 -3.28
CA ARG A 57 -5.01 8.62 -3.91
C ARG A 57 -3.61 9.06 -4.35
N SER A 58 -2.61 8.21 -4.15
CA SER A 58 -1.24 8.42 -4.64
C SER A 58 -1.02 7.70 -5.98
N PRO A 59 -0.06 8.15 -6.80
CA PRO A 59 0.37 7.40 -7.98
C PRO A 59 0.75 5.96 -7.59
N SER A 60 0.59 5.01 -8.52
CA SER A 60 0.88 3.59 -8.27
C SER A 60 2.33 3.31 -7.85
N VAL A 61 3.26 4.21 -8.17
CA VAL A 61 4.67 4.14 -7.76
C VAL A 61 4.93 4.61 -6.32
N HIS A 62 3.96 5.25 -5.67
CA HIS A 62 4.07 5.79 -4.30
C HIS A 62 3.28 4.90 -3.32
N HIS A 63 3.89 3.79 -2.94
CA HIS A 63 3.32 2.80 -2.01
C HIS A 63 4.39 2.30 -1.02
N LEU A 64 4.02 1.39 -0.13
CA LEU A 64 4.85 0.94 1.01
C LEU A 64 6.06 0.08 0.62
N ASP A 65 6.16 -0.38 -0.64
CA ASP A 65 7.26 -1.24 -1.07
C ASP A 65 8.48 -0.42 -1.50
N VAL A 66 9.66 -1.02 -1.38
CA VAL A 66 10.93 -0.43 -1.81
C VAL A 66 11.01 -0.35 -3.34
N ASN A 67 10.40 -1.30 -4.05
CA ASN A 67 10.36 -1.28 -5.50
C ASN A 67 9.14 -0.49 -6.00
N PRO A 68 9.33 0.62 -6.75
CA PRO A 68 8.21 1.46 -7.22
C PRO A 68 7.26 0.74 -8.19
N PHE A 69 7.65 -0.41 -8.75
CA PHE A 69 6.81 -1.20 -9.65
C PHE A 69 6.25 -2.47 -8.97
N SER A 70 6.38 -2.63 -7.65
CA SER A 70 5.89 -3.81 -6.93
C SER A 70 4.39 -4.05 -7.09
N LEU A 71 3.56 -3.00 -7.04
CA LEU A 71 2.12 -3.13 -7.29
C LEU A 71 1.85 -3.67 -8.69
N GLN A 72 2.51 -3.16 -9.72
CA GLN A 72 2.31 -3.63 -11.10
C GLN A 72 2.75 -5.09 -11.26
N LYS A 73 3.87 -5.48 -10.63
CA LYS A 73 4.33 -6.87 -10.60
C LYS A 73 3.34 -7.79 -9.89
N TYR A 74 2.77 -7.32 -8.77
CA TYR A 74 1.74 -8.05 -8.03
C TYR A 74 0.52 -8.30 -8.91
N VAL A 75 -0.01 -7.27 -9.58
CA VAL A 75 -1.16 -7.46 -10.48
C VAL A 75 -0.81 -8.25 -11.74
N LYS A 76 0.44 -8.26 -12.22
CA LYS A 76 0.83 -9.18 -13.32
C LYS A 76 0.87 -10.64 -12.87
N LYS A 77 1.21 -10.89 -11.61
CA LYS A 77 1.22 -12.23 -11.01
C LYS A 77 -0.21 -12.72 -10.75
N GLU A 78 -1.07 -11.82 -10.30
CA GLU A 78 -2.50 -12.06 -10.12
C GLU A 78 -3.25 -11.80 -11.43
N ASP A 79 -3.49 -12.85 -12.24
CA ASP A 79 -4.14 -12.78 -13.57
C ASP A 79 -5.01 -11.53 -13.80
N TRP A 80 -4.45 -10.54 -14.53
CA TRP A 80 -5.07 -9.24 -14.80
C TRP A 80 -6.50 -9.38 -15.33
N ASN A 81 -6.79 -10.46 -16.06
CA ASN A 81 -8.13 -10.75 -16.59
C ASN A 81 -9.17 -10.98 -15.49
N LYS A 82 -8.78 -11.48 -14.30
CA LYS A 82 -9.68 -11.67 -13.15
C LYS A 82 -10.01 -10.36 -12.44
N LEU A 83 -9.08 -9.39 -12.47
CA LEU A 83 -9.24 -8.09 -11.81
C LEU A 83 -9.84 -7.02 -12.74
N LYS A 84 -9.91 -7.32 -14.05
CA LYS A 84 -10.45 -6.43 -15.09
C LYS A 84 -11.89 -5.98 -14.81
N TRP A 85 -12.75 -6.89 -14.34
CA TRP A 85 -14.14 -6.58 -13.99
C TRP A 85 -14.25 -5.51 -12.90
N VAL A 86 -13.41 -5.55 -11.86
CA VAL A 86 -13.42 -4.56 -10.76
C VAL A 86 -13.07 -3.15 -11.28
N PHE A 87 -12.16 -3.07 -12.25
CA PHE A 87 -11.80 -1.79 -12.89
C PHE A 87 -12.86 -1.30 -13.89
N GLU A 88 -13.43 -2.19 -14.70
CA GLU A 88 -14.42 -1.86 -15.72
C GLU A 88 -15.77 -1.43 -15.13
N GLU A 89 -16.23 -2.08 -14.05
CA GLU A 89 -17.45 -1.68 -13.32
C GLU A 89 -17.34 -0.26 -12.75
N TYR A 90 -16.13 0.15 -12.34
CA TYR A 90 -15.90 1.44 -11.69
C TYR A 90 -15.68 2.59 -12.70
N ILE A 91 -14.91 2.35 -13.77
CA ILE A 91 -14.66 3.35 -14.84
C ILE A 91 -15.87 3.50 -15.77
N GLY A 92 -16.72 2.47 -15.89
CA GLY A 92 -17.96 2.51 -16.66
C GLY A 92 -18.99 3.55 -16.19
N SER A 93 -18.81 4.13 -14.99
CA SER A 93 -19.62 5.26 -14.52
C SER A 93 -19.17 6.63 -15.05
N LYS A 94 -17.99 6.73 -15.72
CA LYS A 94 -17.38 8.02 -16.10
C LYS A 94 -16.92 8.17 -17.55
N THR A 95 -17.16 7.22 -18.44
CA THR A 95 -16.94 7.45 -19.88
C THR A 95 -18.20 7.96 -20.57
N GLY A 96 -18.63 9.16 -20.19
CA GLY A 96 -19.36 10.06 -21.06
C GLY A 96 -18.36 11.02 -21.70
N SER A 97 -18.16 10.88 -23.01
CA SER A 97 -17.38 11.74 -23.92
C SER A 97 -15.91 11.99 -23.55
N GLY A 98 -15.02 11.45 -24.38
CA GLY A 98 -13.59 11.61 -24.24
C GLY A 98 -13.09 13.03 -24.53
N THR A 99 -11.93 13.31 -23.98
CA THR A 99 -10.90 14.13 -24.60
C THR A 99 -9.55 13.51 -24.23
N ASN A 100 -8.75 13.24 -25.26
CA ASN A 100 -7.36 12.82 -25.13
C ASN A 100 -6.57 13.89 -24.36
N CYS A 101 -5.76 13.48 -23.40
CA CYS A 101 -4.69 14.29 -22.86
C CYS A 101 -3.37 13.67 -23.32
N GLU A 102 -2.72 14.34 -24.27
CA GLU A 102 -1.26 14.36 -24.41
C GLU A 102 -0.60 14.95 -23.15
#